data_AF-A0A257GB57-F1
#
_entry.id   AF-A0A257GB57-F1
#
_cell.length_a   1.000
_cell.length_b   1.000
_cell.length_c   1.000
_cell.angle_alpha   90.00
_cell.angle_beta   90.00
_cell.angle_gamma   90.00
#
_symmetry.space_group_name_H-M   'P 1'
#
loop_
_entity.id
_entity.type
_entity.pdbx_description
1 polymer ?
#
loop_
_entity_poly.entity_id
_entity_poly.type
_entity_poly.pdbx_seq_one_letter_code
_entity_poly.pdbx_strand_id
1 'polypeptide(L)'
;MPGLEALPAPTPSATMSQAAAQTTANLAATDAALTAAAAKVSALEQRLAELNQQAMAAAGQAGQAEALLVAFAARRAIERGQPLGYLEAQLRVRFGSTQTAAVDRVIAAAQKPVTLALLREDFEKIGPQLIGGAASEGTWDWITRQMGELFVIRRADSPSPTAESRAARVREALAGGRIDIAIAEAERMPGKEAATEWLARARDYAMTEHALDQLETAALSFPPTPPVVVKPDVAAPAATASPAPSTPAA
;
A
#
# COMPACT_ATOMS: atom_id res chain seq x y z
N MET A 1 29.55 111.57 25.34
CA MET A 1 28.57 110.75 24.63
C MET A 1 29.15 109.36 24.42
N PRO A 2 28.89 108.38 25.30
CA PRO A 2 29.25 106.99 25.05
C PRO A 2 28.02 106.14 24.65
N GLY A 3 28.25 105.22 23.71
CA GLY A 3 27.66 103.87 23.61
C GLY A 3 26.16 103.72 23.40
N LEU A 4 25.74 103.47 22.16
CA LEU A 4 24.49 102.75 21.87
C LEU A 4 24.79 101.25 21.86
N GLU A 5 24.42 100.53 22.93
CA GLU A 5 24.40 99.07 22.96
C GLU A 5 23.24 98.54 22.11
N ALA A 6 23.56 97.68 21.14
CA ALA A 6 22.57 96.94 20.37
C ALA A 6 22.04 95.76 21.20
N LEU A 7 20.72 95.73 21.44
CA LEU A 7 20.02 94.60 22.06
C LEU A 7 20.04 93.38 21.12
N PRO A 8 20.37 92.16 21.60
CA PRO A 8 20.30 90.97 20.79
C PRO A 8 18.83 90.58 20.54
N ALA A 9 18.46 90.41 19.28
CA ALA A 9 17.16 89.86 18.90
C ALA A 9 17.07 88.36 19.29
N PRO A 10 15.93 87.86 19.80
CA PRO A 10 15.78 86.45 20.13
C PRO A 10 15.71 85.64 18.82
N THR A 11 16.77 84.88 18.53
CA THR A 11 16.73 83.86 17.49
C THR A 11 15.78 82.74 17.93
N PRO A 12 14.82 82.29 17.09
CA PRO A 12 14.05 81.09 17.41
C PRO A 12 15.03 79.93 17.62
N SER A 13 14.95 79.36 18.82
CA SER A 13 16.01 78.57 19.42
C SER A 13 16.27 77.26 18.67
N ALA A 14 17.55 76.92 18.50
CA ALA A 14 18.02 75.63 17.94
C ALA A 14 17.33 74.39 18.57
N THR A 15 16.80 74.55 19.79
CA THR A 15 16.00 73.57 20.54
C THR A 15 14.69 73.16 19.84
N MET A 16 13.95 74.07 19.19
CA MET A 16 12.71 73.71 18.46
C MET A 16 13.02 72.91 17.18
N SER A 17 14.11 73.25 16.48
CA SER A 17 14.57 72.53 15.29
C SER A 17 15.05 71.11 15.61
N GLN A 18 15.74 70.93 16.74
CA GLN A 18 16.12 69.60 17.25
C GLN A 18 14.90 68.74 17.62
N ALA A 19 13.89 69.31 18.29
CA ALA A 19 12.67 68.57 18.66
C ALA A 19 11.87 68.07 17.44
N ALA A 20 11.80 68.88 16.37
CA ALA A 20 11.19 68.48 15.10
C ALA A 20 11.99 67.35 14.41
N ALA A 21 13.31 67.46 14.35
CA ALA A 21 14.18 66.41 13.78
C ALA A 21 14.05 65.07 14.54
N GLN A 22 13.93 65.14 15.87
CA GLN A 22 13.77 63.96 16.72
C GLN A 22 12.40 63.28 16.55
N THR A 23 11.36 64.07 16.32
CA THR A 23 10.01 63.55 15.99
C THR A 23 10.01 62.82 14.65
N THR A 24 10.65 63.39 13.62
CA THR A 24 10.79 62.75 12.30
C THR A 24 11.63 61.47 12.37
N ALA A 25 12.71 61.46 13.16
CA ALA A 25 13.52 60.27 13.38
C ALA A 25 12.73 59.15 14.09
N ASN A 26 11.90 59.49 15.08
CA ASN A 26 11.04 58.53 15.77
C ASN A 26 9.96 57.95 14.84
N LEU A 27 9.36 58.76 13.97
CA LEU A 27 8.42 58.27 12.94
C LEU A 27 9.13 57.31 11.98
N ALA A 28 10.29 57.68 11.45
CA ALA A 28 11.07 56.82 10.55
C ALA A 28 11.48 55.49 11.21
N ALA A 29 11.85 55.52 12.49
CA ALA A 29 12.14 54.31 13.27
C ALA A 29 10.90 53.42 13.45
N THR A 30 9.72 54.04 13.64
CA THR A 30 8.44 53.33 13.77
C THR A 30 8.02 52.69 12.44
N ASP A 31 8.14 53.41 11.33
CA ASP A 31 7.85 52.90 9.98
C ASP A 31 8.80 51.75 9.60
N ALA A 32 10.08 51.86 9.94
CA ALA A 32 11.07 50.79 9.74
C ALA A 32 10.71 49.55 10.57
N ALA A 33 10.29 49.73 11.83
CA ALA A 33 9.84 48.64 12.68
C ALA A 33 8.57 47.96 12.15
N LEU A 34 7.59 48.74 11.64
CA LEU A 34 6.36 48.23 11.04
C LEU A 34 6.66 47.42 9.77
N THR A 35 7.57 47.92 8.92
CA THR A 35 8.00 47.23 7.70
C THR A 35 8.72 45.92 8.03
N ALA A 36 9.60 45.93 9.04
CA ALA A 36 10.28 44.72 9.50
C ALA A 36 9.30 43.70 10.13
N ALA A 37 8.28 44.17 10.85
CA ALA A 37 7.23 43.32 11.39
C ALA A 37 6.39 42.68 10.27
N ALA A 38 5.97 43.46 9.26
CA ALA A 38 5.25 42.96 8.11
C ALA A 38 6.06 41.91 7.32
N ALA A 39 7.36 42.14 7.12
CA ALA A 39 8.26 41.17 6.49
C ALA A 39 8.37 39.87 7.30
N LYS A 40 8.45 39.96 8.64
CA LYS A 40 8.45 38.77 9.52
C LYS A 40 7.14 38.01 9.46
N VAL A 41 5.99 38.70 9.45
CA VAL A 41 4.68 38.06 9.31
C VAL A 41 4.58 37.32 7.99
N SER A 42 4.96 37.95 6.88
CA SER A 42 4.97 37.30 5.56
C SER A 42 5.90 36.07 5.51
N ALA A 43 7.08 36.14 6.13
CA ALA A 43 7.99 35.00 6.23
C ALA A 43 7.42 33.85 7.08
N LEU A 44 6.69 34.17 8.16
CA LEU A 44 6.02 33.17 8.99
C LEU A 44 4.85 32.50 8.24
N GLU A 45 4.07 33.26 7.48
CA GLU A 45 2.99 32.74 6.63
C GLU A 45 3.53 31.78 5.57
N GLN A 46 4.64 32.14 4.91
CA GLN A 46 5.30 31.28 3.94
C GLN A 46 5.81 29.98 4.58
N ARG A 47 6.47 30.08 5.75
CA ARG A 47 6.96 28.90 6.48
C ARG A 47 5.83 28.00 6.96
N LEU A 48 4.70 28.57 7.37
CA LEU A 48 3.51 27.80 7.76
C LEU A 48 2.89 27.08 6.56
N ALA A 49 2.83 27.73 5.39
CA ALA A 49 2.34 27.11 4.16
C ALA A 49 3.23 25.92 3.75
N GLU A 50 4.55 26.08 3.82
CA GLU A 50 5.51 25.01 3.55
C GLU A 50 5.38 23.86 4.57
N LEU A 51 5.27 24.17 5.87
CA LEU A 51 5.06 23.16 6.91
C LEU A 51 3.75 22.39 6.72
N ASN A 52 2.66 23.08 6.35
CA ASN A 52 1.39 22.44 6.07
C ASN A 52 1.50 21.51 4.85
N GLN A 53 2.20 21.92 3.80
CA GLN A 53 2.44 21.05 2.64
C GLN A 53 3.27 19.81 3.01
N GLN A 54 4.33 19.97 3.80
CA GLN A 54 5.15 18.87 4.30
C GLN A 54 4.35 17.92 5.20
N ALA A 55 3.50 18.46 6.08
CA ALA A 55 2.63 17.67 6.96
C ALA A 55 1.61 16.86 6.16
N MET A 56 0.99 17.44 5.14
CA MET A 56 0.06 16.74 4.25
C MET A 56 0.78 15.63 3.45
N ALA A 57 2.01 15.90 2.99
CA ALA A 57 2.82 14.89 2.32
C ALA A 57 3.15 13.73 3.25
N ALA A 58 3.61 14.01 4.47
CA ALA A 58 3.93 12.99 5.47
C ALA A 58 2.70 12.16 5.87
N ALA A 59 1.55 12.80 6.06
CA ALA A 59 0.29 12.12 6.35
C ALA A 59 -0.15 11.20 5.20
N GLY A 60 0.02 11.64 3.95
CA GLY A 60 -0.25 10.82 2.76
C GLY A 60 0.64 9.58 2.69
N GLN A 61 1.95 9.74 2.90
CA GLN A 61 2.91 8.63 2.93
C GLN A 61 2.61 7.62 4.05
N ALA A 62 2.25 8.11 5.24
CA ALA A 62 1.83 7.25 6.35
C ALA A 62 0.54 6.47 6.01
N GLY A 63 -0.44 7.13 5.40
CA GLY A 63 -1.67 6.49 4.94
C GLY A 63 -1.43 5.42 3.88
N GLN A 64 -0.49 5.65 2.97
CA GLN A 64 -0.07 4.67 1.96
C GLN A 64 0.61 3.45 2.59
N ALA A 65 1.54 3.68 3.53
CA ALA A 65 2.21 2.60 4.25
C ALA A 65 1.20 1.74 5.04
N GLU A 66 0.20 2.37 5.67
CA GLU A 66 -0.86 1.64 6.36
C GLU A 66 -1.70 0.81 5.40
N ALA A 67 -2.08 1.36 4.23
CA ALA A 67 -2.83 0.60 3.23
C ALA A 67 -2.07 -0.65 2.75
N LEU A 68 -0.75 -0.53 2.54
CA LEU A 68 0.11 -1.67 2.20
C LEU A 68 0.19 -2.70 3.34
N LEU A 69 0.30 -2.26 4.60
CA LEU A 69 0.31 -3.15 5.75
C LEU A 69 -1.00 -3.93 5.89
N VAL A 70 -2.14 -3.28 5.66
CA VAL A 70 -3.46 -3.93 5.67
C VAL A 70 -3.59 -4.94 4.53
N ALA A 71 -3.18 -4.57 3.32
CA ALA A 71 -3.21 -5.48 2.16
C ALA A 71 -2.32 -6.71 2.38
N PHE A 72 -1.09 -6.52 2.89
CA PHE A 72 -0.17 -7.62 3.20
C PHE A 72 -0.69 -8.51 4.33
N ALA A 73 -1.25 -7.91 5.39
CA ALA A 73 -1.85 -8.66 6.49
C ALA A 73 -3.05 -9.50 6.02
N ALA A 74 -3.88 -8.96 5.12
CA ALA A 74 -4.99 -9.69 4.51
C ALA A 74 -4.49 -10.87 3.66
N ARG A 75 -3.50 -10.65 2.77
CA ARG A 75 -2.90 -11.74 1.97
C ARG A 75 -2.37 -12.85 2.87
N ARG A 76 -1.59 -12.50 3.89
CA ARG A 76 -1.05 -13.49 4.84
C ARG A 76 -2.11 -14.19 5.70
N ALA A 77 -3.27 -13.58 5.93
CA ALA A 77 -4.38 -14.25 6.59
C ALA A 77 -5.01 -15.30 5.66
N ILE A 78 -5.32 -14.92 4.42
CA ILE A 78 -5.90 -15.81 3.40
C ILE A 78 -4.98 -17.00 3.10
N GLU A 79 -3.69 -16.76 2.86
CA GLU A 79 -2.70 -17.82 2.60
C GLU A 79 -2.63 -18.86 3.72
N ARG A 80 -2.84 -18.43 4.98
CA ARG A 80 -2.84 -19.30 6.15
C ARG A 80 -4.21 -19.88 6.48
N GLY A 81 -5.24 -19.57 5.68
CA GLY A 81 -6.63 -19.93 5.95
C GLY A 81 -7.15 -19.38 7.28
N GLN A 82 -6.67 -18.21 7.70
CA GLN A 82 -7.08 -17.56 8.94
C GLN A 82 -8.23 -16.58 8.66
N PRO A 83 -9.20 -16.44 9.60
CA PRO A 83 -10.19 -15.39 9.52
C PRO A 83 -9.51 -14.01 9.61
N LEU A 84 -10.06 -13.03 8.91
CA LEU A 84 -9.51 -11.67 8.85
C LEU A 84 -9.67 -10.91 10.18
N GLY A 85 -10.73 -11.19 10.94
CA GLY A 85 -11.01 -10.51 12.21
C GLY A 85 -11.10 -8.99 12.02
N TYR A 86 -10.28 -8.23 12.74
CA TYR A 86 -10.30 -6.75 12.65
C TYR A 86 -9.93 -6.22 11.26
N LEU A 87 -9.19 -7.01 10.45
CA LEU A 87 -8.77 -6.59 9.11
C LEU A 87 -9.95 -6.38 8.18
N GLU A 88 -11.10 -7.03 8.41
CA GLU A 88 -12.30 -6.82 7.59
C GLU A 88 -12.79 -5.38 7.65
N ALA A 89 -12.81 -4.78 8.84
CA ALA A 89 -13.22 -3.40 9.02
C ALA A 89 -12.18 -2.45 8.39
N GLN A 90 -10.89 -2.75 8.56
CA GLN A 90 -9.82 -1.94 7.98
C GLN A 90 -9.83 -1.98 6.45
N LEU A 91 -10.07 -3.14 5.84
CA LEU A 91 -10.23 -3.29 4.39
C LEU A 91 -11.39 -2.44 3.86
N ARG A 92 -12.55 -2.48 4.53
CA ARG A 92 -13.70 -1.66 4.14
C ARG A 92 -13.42 -0.17 4.27
N VAL A 93 -12.77 0.27 5.35
CA VAL A 93 -12.42 1.69 5.54
C VAL A 93 -11.42 2.16 4.50
N ARG A 94 -10.41 1.35 4.18
CA ARG A 94 -9.30 1.75 3.29
C ARG A 94 -9.63 1.61 1.81
N PHE A 95 -10.33 0.56 1.42
CA PHE A 95 -10.53 0.18 0.02
C PHE A 95 -12.01 0.13 -0.37
N GLY A 96 -12.96 0.26 0.57
CA GLY A 96 -14.38 0.05 0.28
C GLY A 96 -15.00 1.07 -0.67
N SER A 97 -14.40 2.26 -0.84
CA SER A 97 -14.90 3.29 -1.75
C SER A 97 -14.43 3.11 -3.19
N THR A 98 -13.29 2.45 -3.42
CA THR A 98 -12.69 2.29 -4.76
C THR A 98 -12.73 0.84 -5.23
N GLN A 99 -12.52 -0.12 -4.34
CA GLN A 99 -12.33 -1.54 -4.64
C GLN A 99 -13.37 -2.42 -3.90
N THR A 100 -14.64 -2.01 -3.84
CA THR A 100 -15.69 -2.72 -3.08
C THR A 100 -15.78 -4.21 -3.43
N ALA A 101 -15.80 -4.54 -4.73
CA ALA A 101 -15.89 -5.92 -5.19
C ALA A 101 -14.69 -6.79 -4.79
N ALA A 102 -13.49 -6.21 -4.73
CA ALA A 102 -12.29 -6.92 -4.28
C ALA A 102 -12.32 -7.17 -2.77
N VAL A 103 -12.74 -6.16 -1.99
CA VAL A 103 -12.92 -6.29 -0.53
C VAL A 103 -13.94 -7.37 -0.21
N ASP A 104 -15.10 -7.36 -0.85
CA ASP A 104 -16.16 -8.34 -0.60
C ASP A 104 -15.69 -9.77 -0.93
N ARG A 105 -14.92 -9.93 -2.01
CA ARG A 105 -14.34 -11.23 -2.37
C ARG A 105 -13.35 -11.74 -1.33
N VAL A 106 -12.42 -10.90 -0.87
CA VAL A 106 -11.43 -11.28 0.16
C VAL A 106 -12.12 -11.65 1.47
N ILE A 107 -13.17 -10.92 1.85
CA ILE A 107 -13.95 -11.22 3.05
C ILE A 107 -14.73 -12.53 2.90
N ALA A 108 -15.34 -12.78 1.75
CA ALA A 108 -16.02 -14.05 1.47
C ALA A 108 -15.03 -15.24 1.52
N ALA A 109 -13.84 -15.07 0.94
CA ALA A 109 -12.79 -16.08 0.97
C ALA A 109 -12.28 -16.36 2.38
N ALA A 110 -12.21 -15.35 3.25
CA ALA A 110 -11.82 -15.52 4.65
C ALA A 110 -12.84 -16.32 5.47
N GLN A 111 -14.13 -16.27 5.10
CA GLN A 111 -15.19 -17.06 5.75
C GLN A 111 -15.16 -18.53 5.34
N LYS A 112 -14.70 -18.82 4.12
CA LYS A 112 -14.56 -20.17 3.57
C LYS A 112 -13.15 -20.36 2.99
N PRO A 113 -12.13 -20.50 3.86
CA PRO A 113 -10.74 -20.47 3.42
C PRO A 113 -10.42 -21.67 2.51
N VAL A 114 -10.12 -21.38 1.25
CA VAL A 114 -9.48 -22.31 0.32
C VAL A 114 -7.99 -21.99 0.31
N THR A 115 -7.14 -22.97 0.60
CA THR A 115 -5.68 -22.79 0.58
C THR A 115 -5.04 -23.60 -0.53
N LEU A 116 -3.85 -23.19 -0.98
CA LEU A 116 -3.09 -23.95 -1.97
C LEU A 116 -2.76 -25.36 -1.48
N ALA A 117 -2.50 -25.52 -0.18
CA ALA A 117 -2.29 -26.83 0.44
C ALA A 117 -3.53 -27.72 0.32
N LEU A 118 -4.72 -27.18 0.61
CA LEU A 118 -5.98 -27.90 0.47
C LEU A 118 -6.26 -28.27 -0.99
N LEU A 119 -6.01 -27.36 -1.95
CA LEU A 119 -6.16 -27.65 -3.37
C LEU A 119 -5.25 -28.78 -3.84
N ARG A 120 -4.01 -28.84 -3.32
CA ARG A 120 -3.07 -29.92 -3.62
C ARG A 120 -3.51 -31.25 -3.03
N GLU A 121 -3.94 -31.24 -1.77
CA GLU A 121 -4.45 -32.42 -1.09
C GLU A 121 -5.70 -32.98 -1.79
N ASP A 122 -6.66 -32.11 -2.10
CA ASP A 122 -7.88 -32.49 -2.80
C ASP A 122 -7.59 -33.03 -4.20
N PHE A 123 -6.62 -32.44 -4.91
CA PHE A 123 -6.20 -32.95 -6.22
C PHE A 123 -5.66 -34.38 -6.13
N GLU A 124 -4.84 -34.70 -5.13
CA GLU A 124 -4.34 -36.07 -4.96
C GLU A 124 -5.46 -37.07 -4.65
N LYS A 125 -6.49 -36.66 -3.89
CA LYS A 125 -7.66 -37.51 -3.60
C LYS A 125 -8.44 -37.87 -4.87
N ILE A 126 -8.61 -36.91 -5.79
CA ILE A 126 -9.37 -37.11 -7.04
C ILE A 126 -8.50 -37.59 -8.21
N GLY A 127 -7.17 -37.56 -8.07
CA GLY A 127 -6.19 -37.90 -9.11
C GLY A 127 -6.45 -39.25 -9.81
N PRO A 128 -6.72 -40.35 -9.09
CA PRO A 128 -7.02 -41.64 -9.72
C PRO A 128 -8.26 -41.60 -10.63
N GLN A 129 -9.31 -40.86 -10.23
CA GLN A 129 -10.55 -40.73 -11.01
C GLN A 129 -10.34 -39.85 -12.25
N LEU A 130 -9.49 -38.83 -12.13
CA LEU A 130 -9.12 -37.95 -13.23
C LEU A 130 -8.32 -38.65 -14.33
N ILE A 131 -7.44 -39.56 -13.94
CA ILE A 131 -6.56 -40.33 -14.83
C ILE A 131 -7.31 -41.50 -15.48
N GLY A 132 -8.14 -42.21 -14.71
CA GLY A 132 -8.88 -43.40 -15.18
C GLY A 132 -10.05 -43.08 -16.11
N GLY A 133 -10.56 -41.84 -16.09
CA GLY A 133 -11.84 -41.50 -16.72
C GLY A 133 -13.02 -42.09 -15.94
N ALA A 134 -14.20 -41.48 -16.05
CA ALA A 134 -15.40 -42.07 -15.44
C ALA A 134 -15.62 -43.47 -16.02
N ALA A 135 -15.59 -44.51 -15.18
CA ALA A 135 -15.70 -45.90 -15.59
C ALA A 135 -17.12 -46.31 -16.04
N SER A 136 -17.96 -45.37 -16.49
CA SER A 136 -19.40 -45.60 -16.68
C SER A 136 -19.89 -45.05 -18.02
N GLU A 137 -19.84 -45.89 -19.06
CA GLU A 137 -20.92 -46.07 -20.07
C GLU A 137 -20.51 -47.02 -21.21
N GLY A 138 -19.21 -47.18 -21.49
CA GLY A 138 -18.75 -48.01 -22.63
C GLY A 138 -18.17 -49.38 -22.29
N THR A 139 -17.76 -49.62 -21.05
CA THR A 139 -17.04 -50.86 -20.67
C THR A 139 -17.97 -52.05 -20.48
N TRP A 140 -19.17 -51.86 -19.92
CA TRP A 140 -20.15 -52.94 -19.72
C TRP A 140 -20.80 -53.41 -21.04
N ASP A 141 -21.06 -52.47 -21.95
CA ASP A 141 -21.58 -52.75 -23.31
C ASP A 141 -20.53 -53.40 -24.23
N TRP A 142 -19.24 -53.11 -24.00
CA TRP A 142 -18.13 -53.77 -24.71
C TRP A 142 -17.87 -55.18 -24.16
N ILE A 143 -17.92 -55.38 -22.84
CA ILE A 143 -17.75 -56.69 -22.18
C ILE A 143 -18.83 -57.68 -22.65
N THR A 144 -20.09 -57.25 -22.77
CA THR A 144 -21.19 -58.12 -23.22
C THR A 144 -21.10 -58.48 -24.70
N ARG A 145 -20.42 -57.68 -25.52
CA ARG A 145 -20.13 -57.97 -26.94
C ARG A 145 -18.90 -58.86 -27.16
N GLN A 146 -17.93 -58.86 -26.24
CA GLN A 146 -16.66 -59.57 -26.41
C GLN A 146 -16.64 -61.04 -25.95
N MET A 147 -17.69 -61.54 -25.30
CA MET A 147 -17.84 -62.99 -25.06
C MET A 147 -17.98 -63.82 -26.36
N GLY A 148 -18.05 -63.16 -27.53
CA GLY A 148 -18.11 -63.81 -28.84
C GLY A 148 -16.77 -63.98 -29.59
N GLU A 149 -15.71 -63.23 -29.27
CA GLU A 149 -14.48 -63.27 -30.09
C GLU A 149 -13.18 -63.23 -29.27
N LEU A 150 -12.51 -64.36 -29.33
CA LEU A 150 -11.19 -64.70 -28.86
C LEU A 150 -10.10 -63.79 -29.49
N PHE A 151 -9.67 -62.70 -28.84
CA PHE A 151 -8.43 -62.01 -29.23
C PHE A 151 -7.64 -61.36 -28.07
N VAL A 152 -6.33 -61.46 -28.22
CA VAL A 152 -5.18 -60.97 -27.42
C VAL A 152 -5.47 -59.78 -26.50
N ILE A 153 -5.36 -60.04 -25.19
CA ILE A 153 -5.33 -59.04 -24.12
C ILE A 153 -3.99 -58.29 -24.21
N ARG A 154 -3.98 -57.15 -24.90
CA ARG A 154 -3.08 -56.04 -24.55
C ARG A 154 -3.81 -55.27 -23.45
N ARG A 155 -3.22 -55.21 -22.25
CA ARG A 155 -3.73 -54.50 -21.06
C ARG A 155 -4.35 -53.15 -21.44
N ALA A 156 -5.68 -53.10 -21.48
CA ALA A 156 -6.49 -51.88 -21.55
C ALA A 156 -6.68 -51.25 -20.15
N ASP A 157 -6.15 -51.91 -19.10
CA ASP A 157 -6.21 -51.47 -17.71
C ASP A 157 -5.12 -50.46 -17.31
N SER A 158 -4.32 -49.99 -18.26
CA SER A 158 -3.28 -48.98 -18.00
C SER A 158 -3.76 -47.62 -18.52
N PRO A 159 -3.79 -46.57 -17.68
CA PRO A 159 -4.26 -45.28 -18.12
C PRO A 159 -3.41 -44.73 -19.27
N SER A 160 -3.99 -43.83 -20.06
CA SER A 160 -3.28 -43.27 -21.21
C SER A 160 -2.07 -42.46 -20.72
N PRO A 161 -0.85 -42.65 -21.27
CA PRO A 161 0.36 -41.95 -20.81
C PRO A 161 0.25 -40.42 -20.87
N THR A 162 -0.69 -39.89 -21.67
CA THR A 162 -1.04 -38.48 -21.74
C THR A 162 -1.81 -37.98 -20.50
N ALA A 163 -2.65 -38.81 -19.87
CA ALA A 163 -3.40 -38.47 -18.68
C ALA A 163 -2.51 -38.42 -17.42
N GLU A 164 -1.61 -39.39 -17.21
CA GLU A 164 -0.62 -39.29 -16.13
C GLU A 164 0.29 -38.07 -16.32
N SER A 165 0.73 -37.81 -17.56
CA SER A 165 1.55 -36.63 -17.87
C SER A 165 0.83 -35.32 -17.55
N ARG A 166 -0.47 -35.22 -17.83
CA ARG A 166 -1.29 -34.06 -17.44
C ARG A 166 -1.38 -33.94 -15.92
N ALA A 167 -1.61 -35.04 -15.21
CA ALA A 167 -1.68 -35.00 -13.75
C ALA A 167 -0.35 -34.55 -13.12
N ALA A 168 0.78 -34.97 -13.69
CA ALA A 168 2.10 -34.46 -13.29
C ALA A 168 2.23 -32.94 -13.53
N ARG A 169 1.75 -32.42 -14.67
CA ARG A 169 1.73 -30.97 -14.93
C ARG A 169 0.86 -30.19 -13.96
N VAL A 170 -0.28 -30.74 -13.54
CA VAL A 170 -1.13 -30.10 -12.52
C VAL A 170 -0.40 -30.04 -11.18
N ARG A 171 0.23 -31.14 -10.74
CA ARG A 171 1.03 -31.14 -9.49
C ARG A 171 2.13 -30.11 -9.51
N GLU A 172 2.87 -30.04 -10.61
CA GLU A 172 3.94 -29.05 -10.80
C GLU A 172 3.39 -27.62 -10.81
N ALA A 173 2.27 -27.38 -11.47
CA ALA A 173 1.61 -26.08 -11.45
C ALA A 173 1.16 -25.68 -10.03
N LEU A 174 0.54 -26.60 -9.27
CA LEU A 174 0.15 -26.38 -7.88
C LEU A 174 1.36 -26.25 -6.93
N ALA A 175 2.49 -26.89 -7.24
CA ALA A 175 3.74 -26.72 -6.51
C ALA A 175 4.29 -25.30 -6.68
N GLY A 176 4.23 -24.78 -7.90
CA GLY A 176 4.67 -23.43 -8.24
C GLY A 176 3.63 -22.33 -8.07
N GLY A 177 2.47 -22.59 -7.47
CA GLY A 177 1.40 -21.58 -7.27
C GLY A 177 0.76 -21.07 -8.57
N ARG A 178 0.84 -21.84 -9.67
CA ARG A 178 0.28 -21.49 -10.99
C ARG A 178 -1.12 -22.08 -11.16
N ILE A 179 -2.11 -21.51 -10.47
CA ILE A 179 -3.46 -22.08 -10.36
C ILE A 179 -4.18 -22.09 -11.72
N ASP A 180 -4.03 -21.06 -12.55
CA ASP A 180 -4.67 -21.01 -13.86
C ASP A 180 -4.21 -22.15 -14.79
N ILE A 181 -2.91 -22.48 -14.73
CA ILE A 181 -2.33 -23.61 -15.47
C ILE A 181 -2.89 -24.93 -14.94
N ALA A 182 -2.98 -25.07 -13.61
CA ALA A 182 -3.55 -26.25 -12.97
C ALA A 182 -5.01 -26.48 -13.40
N ILE A 183 -5.83 -25.42 -13.41
CA ILE A 183 -7.23 -25.45 -13.88
C ILE A 183 -7.29 -25.90 -15.34
N ALA A 184 -6.53 -25.24 -16.23
CA ALA A 184 -6.56 -25.53 -17.67
C ALA A 184 -6.11 -26.96 -18.00
N GLU A 185 -5.16 -27.51 -17.25
CA GLU A 185 -4.72 -28.90 -17.45
C GLU A 185 -5.72 -29.92 -16.88
N ALA A 186 -6.35 -29.64 -15.75
CA ALA A 186 -7.39 -30.50 -15.17
C ALA A 186 -8.66 -30.55 -16.04
N GLU A 187 -9.06 -29.43 -16.66
CA GLU A 187 -10.20 -29.39 -17.60
C GLU A 187 -9.99 -30.25 -18.85
N ARG A 188 -8.74 -30.52 -19.20
CA ARG A 188 -8.35 -31.36 -20.35
C ARG A 188 -8.18 -32.83 -19.99
N MET A 189 -8.42 -33.22 -18.75
CA MET A 189 -8.34 -34.62 -18.31
C MET A 189 -9.59 -35.40 -18.72
N PRO A 190 -9.45 -36.71 -18.99
CA PRO A 190 -10.58 -37.55 -19.35
C PRO A 190 -11.63 -37.65 -18.22
N GLY A 191 -11.20 -37.68 -16.95
CA GLY A 191 -12.09 -37.72 -15.80
C GLY A 191 -12.52 -36.35 -15.25
N LYS A 192 -12.54 -35.28 -16.06
CA LYS A 192 -12.80 -33.90 -15.60
C LYS A 192 -14.10 -33.73 -14.79
N GLU A 193 -15.10 -34.58 -15.02
CA GLU A 193 -16.38 -34.53 -14.30
C GLU A 193 -16.19 -34.79 -12.80
N ALA A 194 -15.26 -35.70 -12.44
CA ALA A 194 -14.89 -35.96 -11.06
C ALA A 194 -14.16 -34.77 -10.40
N ALA A 195 -13.61 -33.84 -11.20
CA ALA A 195 -12.94 -32.63 -10.72
C ALA A 195 -13.85 -31.41 -10.63
N THR A 196 -15.17 -31.52 -10.87
CA THR A 196 -16.07 -30.35 -10.88
C THR A 196 -15.96 -29.50 -9.61
N GLU A 197 -16.01 -30.14 -8.44
CA GLU A 197 -15.88 -29.50 -7.14
C GLU A 197 -14.50 -28.89 -6.90
N TRP A 198 -13.44 -29.60 -7.32
CA TRP A 198 -12.08 -29.11 -7.21
C TRP A 198 -11.83 -27.90 -8.12
N LEU A 199 -12.35 -27.94 -9.35
CA LEU A 199 -12.28 -26.83 -10.30
C LEU A 199 -13.02 -25.59 -9.77
N ALA A 200 -14.17 -25.77 -9.11
CA ALA A 200 -14.89 -24.67 -8.47
C ALA A 200 -14.04 -24.01 -7.38
N ARG A 201 -13.44 -24.80 -6.48
CA ARG A 201 -12.53 -24.29 -5.42
C ARG A 201 -11.28 -23.62 -5.99
N ALA A 202 -10.68 -24.21 -7.03
CA ALA A 202 -9.49 -23.65 -7.68
C ALA A 202 -9.79 -22.28 -8.33
N ARG A 203 -10.94 -22.13 -8.98
CA ARG A 203 -11.38 -20.83 -9.54
C ARG A 203 -11.66 -19.80 -8.45
N ASP A 204 -12.31 -20.21 -7.36
CA ASP A 204 -12.57 -19.32 -6.22
C ASP A 204 -11.27 -18.81 -5.59
N TYR A 205 -10.27 -19.69 -5.44
CA TYR A 205 -8.93 -19.31 -5.01
C TYR A 205 -8.28 -18.31 -5.98
N ALA A 206 -8.30 -18.58 -7.29
CA ALA A 206 -7.72 -17.67 -8.29
C ALA A 206 -8.40 -16.30 -8.29
N MET A 207 -9.73 -16.26 -8.15
CA MET A 207 -10.48 -15.01 -8.04
C MET A 207 -10.11 -14.24 -6.77
N THR A 208 -9.80 -14.94 -5.67
CA THR A 208 -9.34 -14.34 -4.42
C THR A 208 -7.95 -13.73 -4.55
N GLU A 209 -7.01 -14.45 -5.18
CA GLU A 209 -5.67 -13.92 -5.48
C GLU A 209 -5.74 -12.65 -6.32
N HIS A 210 -6.56 -12.65 -7.39
CA HIS A 210 -6.77 -11.45 -8.20
C HIS A 210 -7.39 -10.29 -7.42
N ALA A 211 -8.27 -10.55 -6.47
CA ALA A 211 -8.81 -9.51 -5.60
C ALA A 211 -7.72 -8.94 -4.68
N LEU A 212 -6.84 -9.78 -4.12
CA LEU A 212 -5.70 -9.35 -3.32
C LEU A 212 -4.73 -8.49 -4.14
N ASP A 213 -4.42 -8.90 -5.38
CA ASP A 213 -3.56 -8.12 -6.29
C ASP A 213 -4.17 -6.74 -6.63
N GLN A 214 -5.49 -6.68 -6.79
CA GLN A 214 -6.21 -5.41 -7.01
C GLN A 214 -6.14 -4.48 -5.79
N LEU A 215 -6.21 -5.02 -4.57
CA LEU A 215 -6.06 -4.24 -3.35
C LEU A 215 -4.62 -3.75 -3.16
N GLU A 216 -3.64 -4.59 -3.47
CA GLU A 216 -2.22 -4.24 -3.45
C GLU A 216 -1.90 -3.14 -4.47
N THR A 217 -2.39 -3.28 -5.70
CA THR A 217 -2.26 -2.25 -6.74
C THR A 217 -2.91 -0.93 -6.32
N ALA A 218 -4.09 -1.00 -5.70
CA ALA A 218 -4.77 0.19 -5.18
C ALA A 218 -3.98 0.87 -4.04
N ALA A 219 -3.35 0.08 -3.17
CA ALA A 219 -2.49 0.61 -2.11
C ALA A 219 -1.24 1.31 -2.68
N LEU A 220 -0.69 0.81 -3.79
CA LEU A 220 0.43 1.44 -4.49
C LEU A 220 0.02 2.70 -5.26
N SER A 221 -1.23 2.79 -5.73
CA SER A 221 -1.71 3.84 -6.64
C SER A 221 -2.08 5.17 -5.96
N PHE A 222 -1.60 5.44 -4.74
CA PHE A 222 -1.77 6.75 -4.11
C PHE A 222 -0.97 7.81 -4.89
N PRO A 223 -1.52 9.00 -5.20
CA PRO A 223 -0.82 9.98 -6.01
C PRO A 223 0.53 10.34 -5.38
N PRO A 224 1.62 10.39 -6.17
CA PRO A 224 2.92 10.77 -5.63
C PRO A 224 2.81 12.19 -5.10
N THR A 225 2.91 12.35 -3.79
CA THR A 225 3.25 13.65 -3.21
C THR A 225 4.60 14.05 -3.79
N PRO A 226 4.73 15.21 -4.45
CA PRO A 226 5.98 15.62 -5.06
C PRO A 226 7.10 15.56 -4.03
N PRO A 227 8.32 15.11 -4.41
CA PRO A 227 9.42 14.98 -3.47
C PRO A 227 9.66 16.34 -2.81
N VAL A 228 9.57 16.37 -1.49
CA VAL A 228 10.06 17.51 -0.71
C VAL A 228 11.56 17.54 -0.95
N VAL A 229 12.03 18.51 -1.76
CA VAL A 229 13.44 18.85 -1.81
C VAL A 229 13.78 19.35 -0.41
N VAL A 230 14.34 18.47 0.42
CA VAL A 230 14.93 18.88 1.69
C VAL A 230 16.12 19.74 1.33
N LYS A 231 15.91 21.06 1.29
CA LYS A 231 17.02 22.00 1.18
C LYS A 231 17.85 21.78 2.44
N PRO A 232 19.15 21.43 2.35
CA PRO A 232 19.96 21.22 3.53
C PRO A 232 19.89 22.48 4.38
N ASP A 233 19.46 22.32 5.62
CA ASP A 233 19.41 23.37 6.62
C ASP A 233 20.82 23.99 6.67
N VAL A 234 20.92 25.27 6.29
CA VAL A 234 22.17 26.00 6.47
C VAL A 234 22.38 26.04 7.97
N ALA A 235 23.39 25.31 8.42
CA ALA A 235 23.83 25.17 9.80
C ALA A 235 23.40 26.35 10.68
N ALA A 236 22.51 26.09 11.63
CA ALA A 236 22.31 26.96 12.76
C ALA A 236 23.68 27.28 13.38
N PRO A 237 24.01 28.55 13.66
CA PRO A 237 25.27 28.88 14.30
C PRO A 237 25.31 28.16 15.65
N ALA A 238 26.40 27.41 15.86
CA ALA A 238 26.67 26.69 17.08
C ALA A 238 26.41 27.58 18.29
N ALA A 239 25.51 27.15 19.17
CA ALA A 239 25.33 27.74 20.48
C ALA A 239 26.71 27.75 21.17
N THR A 240 27.21 28.96 21.44
CA THR A 240 28.38 29.16 22.28
C THR A 240 28.12 28.48 23.62
N ALA A 241 28.99 27.53 23.95
CA ALA A 241 29.01 26.86 25.24
C ALA A 241 29.06 27.92 26.36
N SER A 242 28.10 27.87 27.29
CA SER A 242 28.16 28.59 28.55
C SER A 242 29.39 28.13 29.35
N PRO A 243 30.17 29.05 29.97
CA PRO A 243 31.27 28.66 30.83
C PRO A 243 30.74 28.03 32.13
N ALA A 244 31.36 26.93 32.55
CA ALA A 244 31.08 26.25 33.81
C ALA A 244 31.40 27.15 35.01
N PRO A 245 30.67 27.03 36.13
CA PRO A 245 30.97 27.79 37.35
C PRO A 245 32.22 27.19 38.03
N SER A 246 33.21 28.04 38.29
CA SER A 246 34.34 27.74 39.16
C SER A 246 33.90 27.76 40.61
N THR A 247 34.03 26.61 41.28
CA THR A 247 33.87 26.47 42.73
C THR A 247 35.02 27.18 43.46
N PRO A 248 34.77 28.02 44.48
CA PRO A 248 35.84 28.54 45.33
C PRO A 248 36.18 27.49 46.40
N ALA A 249 37.45 27.15 46.55
CA ALA A 249 37.94 26.42 47.72
C ALA A 249 38.40 27.44 48.77
N ALA A 250 37.90 27.24 49.99
CA ALA A 250 38.32 27.90 51.22
C ALA A 250 39.58 27.26 51.79
#